data_AF-A0A9C7PZS4-F1
#
_entry.id   AF-A0A9C7PZS4-F1
#
_cell.length_a   1.000
_cell.length_b   1.000
_cell.length_c   1.000
_cell.angle_alpha   90.00
_cell.angle_beta   90.00
_cell.angle_gamma   90.00
#
_symmetry.space_group_name_H-M   'P 1'
#
loop_
_entity.id
_entity.type
_entity.pdbx_description
1 polymer ?
#
loop_
_entity_poly.entity_id
_entity_poly.type
_entity_poly.pdbx_seq_one_letter_code
_entity_poly.pdbx_strand_id
1 'polypeptide(L)'
;MWRKATERTIHCLSFPKHSLERNFCTAREYDVAIVGAGIVGMATARELAQLYPDKKIVVLEREHQVAQHQSKHNSGVIHAGIFYKPKSNKARLCVQGASLMYEYLKEHKIPHERVGKLIVATNTEESEQLDNLFQRGVQNGVKDLELIDEERIHQLEPCVRGKRALYSPHTGICNFEMVTKSFESEFLQSHRRHMMKGFLVTRFHTKNSDVIEIQGIDRNDSNTYSVYANHVICCGGLSADNLATLAGGQKYPVIIPFRGRYRLLKEEAKYLVKRNIYPVPDPKYPFLGVHFTPTVQGQITIGPSAALSLTKNPSASKNLRAILGEKALWNFLTKNLTSSITEGYYDVFQRAFVKRAQSLVPSLNWSHTTFGWQGVRAQAMAEDGSLVEDFVFESLGPKGKMLHVRNAPSPAATSSLAIAKSICDRAATEFLW
;
A
#
# COMPACT_ATOMS: atom_id res chain seq x y z
N MET A 1 -6.68 -16.81 -71.57
CA MET A 1 -7.63 -15.74 -71.96
C MET A 1 -8.75 -15.73 -70.90
N TRP A 2 -8.69 -14.73 -69.99
CA TRP A 2 -9.78 -14.12 -69.18
C TRP A 2 -10.43 -14.82 -67.97
N ARG A 3 -9.85 -14.50 -66.79
CA ARG A 3 -10.44 -13.83 -65.61
C ARG A 3 -11.95 -13.96 -65.33
N LYS A 4 -12.29 -14.34 -64.08
CA LYS A 4 -13.18 -13.62 -63.11
C LYS A 4 -13.18 -14.41 -61.78
N ALA A 5 -12.54 -13.92 -60.72
CA ALA A 5 -13.05 -12.93 -59.75
C ALA A 5 -14.23 -13.44 -58.91
N THR A 6 -13.99 -13.74 -57.63
CA THR A 6 -14.87 -13.39 -56.50
C THR A 6 -14.13 -13.66 -55.18
N GLU A 7 -13.37 -12.65 -54.75
CA GLU A 7 -12.97 -12.50 -53.35
C GLU A 7 -14.26 -12.27 -52.53
N ARG A 8 -14.55 -13.15 -51.56
CA ARG A 8 -15.52 -12.85 -50.50
C ARG A 8 -14.78 -12.03 -49.45
N THR A 9 -15.06 -10.73 -49.46
CA THR A 9 -14.66 -9.76 -48.46
C THR A 9 -15.15 -10.20 -47.09
N ILE A 10 -14.25 -10.63 -46.22
CA ILE A 10 -14.51 -10.70 -44.78
C ILE A 10 -14.53 -9.24 -44.33
N HIS A 11 -15.73 -8.72 -44.06
CA HIS A 11 -15.91 -7.45 -43.37
C HIS A 11 -15.27 -7.56 -41.99
N CYS A 12 -14.02 -7.12 -41.89
CA CYS A 12 -13.39 -6.80 -40.63
C CYS A 12 -14.17 -5.62 -40.05
N LEU A 13 -15.06 -5.90 -39.09
CA LEU A 13 -15.70 -4.87 -38.28
C LEU A 13 -14.59 -4.10 -37.57
N SER A 14 -14.22 -2.96 -38.14
CA SER A 14 -13.33 -2.00 -37.52
C SER A 14 -14.01 -1.47 -36.27
N PHE A 15 -13.58 -2.00 -35.11
CA PHE A 15 -13.85 -1.37 -33.83
C PHE A 15 -13.39 0.09 -33.92
N PRO A 16 -14.25 1.07 -33.58
CA PRO A 16 -13.84 2.46 -33.61
C PRO A 16 -12.69 2.64 -32.62
N LYS A 17 -11.54 3.09 -33.12
CA LYS A 17 -10.49 3.69 -32.29
C LYS A 17 -11.13 4.89 -31.61
N HIS A 18 -11.57 4.72 -30.36
CA HIS A 18 -11.89 5.85 -29.50
C HIS A 18 -10.59 6.61 -29.22
N SER A 19 -10.25 7.53 -30.11
CA SER A 19 -9.46 8.70 -29.74
C SER A 19 -10.33 9.51 -28.79
N LEU A 20 -10.18 9.25 -27.49
CA LEU A 20 -10.66 10.15 -26.45
C LEU A 20 -10.00 11.51 -26.71
N GLU A 21 -10.77 12.45 -27.27
CA GLU A 21 -10.44 13.87 -27.21
C GLU A 21 -10.21 14.22 -25.73
N ARG A 22 -8.95 14.42 -25.36
CA ARG A 22 -8.55 14.82 -24.01
C ARG A 22 -8.81 16.31 -23.84
N ASN A 23 -10.08 16.67 -23.75
CA ASN A 23 -10.47 18.03 -23.42
C ASN A 23 -10.25 18.26 -21.92
N PHE A 24 -9.08 18.80 -21.56
CA PHE A 24 -8.84 19.39 -20.25
C PHE A 24 -9.78 20.60 -20.09
N CYS A 25 -10.99 20.37 -19.57
CA CYS A 25 -12.01 21.40 -19.45
C CYS A 25 -11.66 22.40 -18.32
N THR A 26 -11.63 23.68 -18.66
CA THR A 26 -11.06 24.77 -17.85
C THR A 26 -12.08 25.58 -17.04
N ALA A 27 -13.28 25.08 -16.76
CA ALA A 27 -14.28 25.82 -15.96
C ALA A 27 -15.08 24.90 -15.02
N ARG A 28 -14.93 25.10 -13.69
CA ARG A 28 -15.70 24.50 -12.56
C ARG A 28 -16.36 23.15 -12.87
N GLU A 29 -15.62 22.05 -12.74
CA GLU A 29 -16.06 20.76 -13.29
C GLU A 29 -16.43 19.68 -12.28
N TYR A 30 -15.92 19.69 -11.05
CA TYR A 30 -16.05 18.54 -10.14
C TYR A 30 -16.55 18.91 -8.75
N ASP A 31 -17.38 18.06 -8.18
CA ASP A 31 -17.72 18.14 -6.76
C ASP A 31 -16.54 17.67 -5.91
N VAL A 32 -15.84 16.63 -6.37
CA VAL A 32 -14.70 16.03 -5.66
C VAL A 32 -13.55 15.74 -6.61
N ALA A 33 -12.35 16.16 -6.23
CA ALA A 33 -11.13 15.64 -6.80
C ALA A 33 -10.39 14.74 -5.80
N ILE A 34 -9.92 13.59 -6.26
CA ILE A 34 -9.11 12.66 -5.46
C ILE A 34 -7.72 12.64 -6.06
N VAL A 35 -6.70 12.96 -5.26
CA VAL A 35 -5.30 12.98 -5.70
C VAL A 35 -4.60 11.70 -5.29
N GLY A 36 -4.21 10.88 -6.28
CA GLY A 36 -3.54 9.60 -6.14
C GLY A 36 -4.49 8.41 -6.35
N ALA A 37 -4.19 7.58 -7.35
CA ALA A 37 -4.89 6.34 -7.70
C ALA A 37 -4.14 5.09 -7.20
N GLY A 38 -3.58 5.17 -5.99
CA GLY A 38 -3.23 3.99 -5.21
C GLY A 38 -4.50 3.32 -4.65
N ILE A 39 -4.34 2.17 -3.99
CA ILE A 39 -5.48 1.38 -3.47
C ILE A 39 -6.37 2.19 -2.53
N VAL A 40 -5.82 3.06 -1.68
CA VAL A 40 -6.59 3.92 -0.78
C VAL A 40 -7.40 4.96 -1.55
N GLY A 41 -6.78 5.64 -2.52
CA GLY A 41 -7.46 6.64 -3.33
C GLY A 41 -8.54 6.05 -4.23
N MET A 42 -8.28 4.89 -4.84
CA MET A 42 -9.27 4.20 -5.66
C MET A 42 -10.41 3.58 -4.84
N ALA A 43 -10.12 3.02 -3.66
CA ALA A 43 -11.18 2.59 -2.75
C ALA A 43 -12.06 3.77 -2.33
N THR A 44 -11.45 4.93 -2.03
CA THR A 44 -12.19 6.17 -1.70
C THR A 44 -13.04 6.66 -2.87
N ALA A 45 -12.49 6.64 -4.09
CA ALA A 45 -13.22 7.06 -5.30
C ALA A 45 -14.44 6.18 -5.54
N ARG A 46 -14.27 4.86 -5.42
CA ARG A 46 -15.35 3.88 -5.50
C ARG A 46 -16.42 4.10 -4.43
N GLU A 47 -16.02 4.26 -3.17
CA GLU A 47 -16.95 4.46 -2.05
C GLU A 47 -17.77 5.74 -2.24
N LEU A 48 -17.12 6.87 -2.56
CA LEU A 48 -17.81 8.13 -2.87
C LEU A 48 -18.75 8.00 -4.06
N ALA A 49 -18.34 7.26 -5.10
CA ALA A 49 -19.15 7.03 -6.27
C ALA A 49 -20.46 6.28 -5.95
N GLN A 50 -20.42 5.37 -4.98
CA GLN A 50 -21.56 4.58 -4.51
C GLN A 50 -22.46 5.38 -3.56
N LEU A 51 -21.87 6.12 -2.61
CA LEU A 51 -22.62 6.94 -1.66
C LEU A 51 -23.28 8.16 -2.30
N TYR A 52 -22.63 8.74 -3.31
CA TYR A 52 -23.06 9.98 -3.96
C TYR A 52 -23.11 9.83 -5.48
N PRO A 53 -24.11 9.11 -6.03
CA PRO A 53 -24.23 8.84 -7.46
C PRO A 53 -24.23 10.12 -8.31
N ASP A 54 -24.82 11.21 -7.80
CA ASP A 54 -24.99 12.47 -8.53
C ASP A 54 -23.75 13.38 -8.53
N LYS A 55 -22.85 13.25 -7.55
CA LYS A 55 -21.64 14.07 -7.48
C LYS A 55 -20.70 13.75 -8.65
N LYS A 56 -20.12 14.74 -9.31
CA LYS A 56 -19.12 14.57 -10.37
C LYS A 56 -17.73 14.45 -9.74
N ILE A 57 -17.05 13.33 -9.96
CA ILE A 57 -15.80 12.96 -9.26
C ILE A 57 -14.68 12.78 -10.28
N VAL A 58 -13.51 13.36 -10.00
CA VAL A 58 -12.27 13.11 -10.76
C VAL A 58 -11.20 12.49 -9.89
N VAL A 59 -10.48 11.51 -10.43
CA VAL A 59 -9.23 10.99 -9.85
C VAL A 59 -8.04 11.52 -10.65
N LEU A 60 -7.08 12.15 -9.97
CA LEU A 60 -5.85 12.70 -10.53
C LEU A 60 -4.68 11.79 -10.15
N GLU A 61 -4.04 11.16 -11.14
CA GLU A 61 -2.93 10.22 -10.94
C GLU A 61 -1.71 10.64 -11.76
N ARG A 62 -0.56 10.71 -11.10
CA ARG A 62 0.70 11.13 -11.75
C ARG A 62 1.23 10.08 -12.72
N GLU A 63 0.94 8.80 -12.53
CA GLU A 63 1.38 7.71 -13.38
C GLU A 63 0.35 7.42 -14.49
N HIS A 64 0.76 6.76 -15.57
CA HIS A 64 -0.15 6.41 -16.68
C HIS A 64 -1.06 5.21 -16.37
N GLN A 65 -0.93 4.62 -15.19
CA GLN A 65 -1.72 3.49 -14.71
C GLN A 65 -1.96 3.63 -13.20
N VAL A 66 -3.02 3.03 -12.70
CA VAL A 66 -3.27 2.96 -11.25
C VAL A 66 -2.27 2.02 -10.57
N ALA A 67 -2.16 2.13 -9.24
CA ALA A 67 -1.41 1.23 -8.37
C ALA A 67 0.11 1.12 -8.58
N GLN A 68 0.76 1.96 -9.39
CA GLN A 68 2.16 1.77 -9.80
C GLN A 68 3.22 1.84 -8.67
N HIS A 69 2.89 2.37 -7.50
CA HIS A 69 3.81 2.49 -6.36
C HIS A 69 3.54 1.41 -5.29
N GLN A 70 3.22 1.79 -4.06
CA GLN A 70 3.12 0.85 -2.94
C GLN A 70 2.02 -0.21 -3.12
N SER A 71 0.94 0.11 -3.84
CA SER A 71 -0.19 -0.79 -4.05
C SER A 71 0.13 -1.98 -4.96
N LYS A 72 1.10 -1.85 -5.85
CA LYS A 72 1.68 -2.95 -6.63
C LYS A 72 2.85 -3.62 -5.93
N HIS A 73 3.69 -2.83 -5.26
CA HIS A 73 4.92 -3.32 -4.62
C HIS A 73 4.71 -3.57 -3.13
N ASN A 74 3.99 -4.65 -2.81
CA ASN A 74 3.76 -5.12 -1.45
C ASN A 74 3.67 -6.66 -1.41
N SER A 75 3.60 -7.23 -0.21
CA SER A 75 3.60 -8.68 -0.01
C SER A 75 2.27 -9.38 -0.35
N GLY A 76 1.21 -8.65 -0.72
CA GLY A 76 -0.10 -9.23 -1.01
C GLY A 76 -0.86 -9.73 0.22
N VAL A 77 -0.34 -9.51 1.43
CA VAL A 77 -0.92 -10.07 2.66
C VAL A 77 -2.21 -9.36 3.08
N ILE A 78 -3.24 -10.16 3.34
CA ILE A 78 -4.47 -9.76 4.03
C ILE A 78 -4.21 -9.97 5.53
N HIS A 79 -3.83 -8.90 6.23
CA HIS A 79 -3.43 -8.96 7.63
C HIS A 79 -4.62 -9.18 8.56
N ALA A 80 -4.47 -10.07 9.55
CA ALA A 80 -5.53 -10.37 10.51
C ALA A 80 -5.72 -9.31 11.61
N GLY A 81 -4.81 -8.33 11.79
CA GLY A 81 -4.97 -7.29 12.82
C GLY A 81 -4.15 -7.45 14.11
N ILE A 82 -3.19 -8.39 14.18
CA ILE A 82 -2.54 -8.82 15.44
C ILE A 82 -1.66 -7.72 16.08
N PHE A 83 -0.78 -7.08 15.30
CA PHE A 83 0.34 -6.30 15.85
C PHE A 83 -0.04 -4.91 16.36
N TYR A 84 -1.18 -4.38 15.92
CA TYR A 84 -1.51 -2.96 16.09
C TYR A 84 -1.95 -2.64 17.51
N LYS A 85 -1.62 -1.44 17.98
CA LYS A 85 -2.03 -0.95 19.30
C LYS A 85 -3.56 -1.07 19.45
N PRO A 86 -4.07 -1.73 20.50
CA PRO A 86 -5.51 -1.84 20.72
C PRO A 86 -6.20 -0.48 20.70
N LYS A 87 -7.43 -0.46 20.17
CA LYS A 87 -8.26 0.75 19.96
C LYS A 87 -7.73 1.77 18.94
N SER A 88 -6.55 1.55 18.34
CA SER A 88 -6.08 2.39 17.23
C SER A 88 -6.95 2.21 15.98
N ASN A 89 -6.90 3.19 15.07
CA ASN A 89 -7.57 3.06 13.78
C ASN A 89 -6.96 1.91 12.97
N LYS A 90 -5.65 1.69 13.01
CA LYS A 90 -5.01 0.52 12.39
C LYS A 90 -5.58 -0.80 12.90
N ALA A 91 -5.73 -0.98 14.21
CA ALA A 91 -6.29 -2.20 14.77
C ALA A 91 -7.72 -2.43 14.28
N ARG A 92 -8.59 -1.45 14.51
CA ARG A 92 -10.02 -1.53 14.17
C ARG A 92 -10.26 -1.71 12.66
N LEU A 93 -9.64 -0.85 11.85
CA LEU A 93 -9.84 -0.88 10.39
C LEU A 93 -9.15 -2.08 9.72
N CYS A 94 -8.10 -2.65 10.31
CA CYS A 94 -7.50 -3.87 9.78
C CYS A 94 -8.42 -5.08 9.95
N VAL A 95 -9.01 -5.27 11.14
CA VAL A 95 -9.90 -6.42 11.40
C VAL A 95 -11.18 -6.29 10.58
N GLN A 96 -11.79 -5.10 10.56
CA GLN A 96 -12.94 -4.82 9.71
C GLN A 96 -12.60 -4.97 8.22
N GLY A 97 -11.48 -4.37 7.80
CA GLY A 97 -11.02 -4.36 6.42
C GLY A 97 -10.67 -5.74 5.89
N ALA A 98 -10.09 -6.63 6.69
CA ALA A 98 -9.83 -8.00 6.29
C ALA A 98 -11.13 -8.74 5.91
N SER A 99 -12.20 -8.56 6.68
CA SER A 99 -13.51 -9.17 6.39
C SER A 99 -14.10 -8.61 5.09
N LEU A 100 -14.16 -7.28 4.96
CA LEU A 100 -14.63 -6.61 3.74
C LEU A 100 -13.81 -7.00 2.51
N MET A 101 -12.49 -7.14 2.67
CA MET A 101 -11.60 -7.53 1.58
C MET A 101 -11.89 -8.96 1.11
N TYR A 102 -12.10 -9.92 2.02
CA TYR A 102 -12.48 -11.28 1.62
C TYR A 102 -13.83 -11.33 0.89
N GLU A 103 -14.83 -10.59 1.38
CA GLU A 103 -16.13 -10.48 0.72
C GLU A 103 -15.98 -9.93 -0.71
N TYR A 104 -15.25 -8.81 -0.84
CA TYR A 104 -14.98 -8.18 -2.12
C TYR A 104 -14.21 -9.11 -3.08
N LEU A 105 -13.14 -9.76 -2.61
CA LEU A 105 -12.35 -10.67 -3.44
C LEU A 105 -13.19 -11.85 -3.94
N LYS A 106 -14.12 -12.37 -3.12
CA LYS A 106 -15.06 -13.43 -3.50
C LYS A 106 -16.07 -12.95 -4.54
N GLU A 107 -16.71 -11.81 -4.29
CA GLU A 107 -17.72 -11.22 -5.19
C GLU A 107 -17.15 -10.94 -6.58
N HIS A 108 -15.95 -10.34 -6.63
CA HIS A 108 -15.29 -9.96 -7.88
C HIS A 108 -14.41 -11.07 -8.48
N LYS A 109 -14.43 -12.28 -7.89
CA LYS A 109 -13.64 -13.44 -8.34
C LYS A 109 -12.14 -13.13 -8.50
N ILE A 110 -11.60 -12.28 -7.62
CA ILE A 110 -10.18 -11.94 -7.61
C ILE A 110 -9.44 -13.07 -6.88
N PRO A 111 -8.35 -13.63 -7.45
CA PRO A 111 -7.59 -14.70 -6.81
C PRO A 111 -7.14 -14.32 -5.41
N HIS A 112 -7.46 -15.18 -4.44
CA HIS A 112 -7.07 -15.02 -3.05
C HIS A 112 -7.09 -16.36 -2.30
N GLU A 113 -6.27 -16.47 -1.26
CA GLU A 113 -6.16 -17.69 -0.45
C GLU A 113 -5.97 -17.36 1.03
N ARG A 114 -6.57 -18.17 1.92
CA ARG A 114 -6.34 -18.14 3.37
C ARG A 114 -5.24 -19.13 3.72
N VAL A 115 -4.00 -18.77 3.41
CA VAL A 115 -2.84 -19.61 3.71
C VAL A 115 -2.53 -19.66 5.21
N GLY A 116 -3.00 -18.71 6.01
CA GLY A 116 -2.65 -18.58 7.42
C GLY A 116 -1.26 -17.96 7.62
N LYS A 117 -0.90 -17.77 8.89
CA LYS A 117 0.39 -17.19 9.29
C LYS A 117 0.89 -17.80 10.60
N LEU A 118 2.19 -18.08 10.64
CA LEU A 118 2.93 -18.39 11.86
C LEU A 118 3.84 -17.22 12.21
N ILE A 119 3.71 -16.71 13.44
CA ILE A 119 4.67 -15.81 14.06
C ILE A 119 5.51 -16.67 15.00
N VAL A 120 6.76 -16.92 14.63
CA VAL A 120 7.58 -17.98 15.19
C VAL A 120 8.62 -17.41 16.14
N ALA A 121 8.63 -17.92 17.36
CA ALA A 121 9.68 -17.66 18.34
C ALA A 121 10.79 -18.71 18.22
N THR A 122 12.01 -18.25 18.00
CA THR A 122 13.22 -19.07 17.85
C THR A 122 14.01 -19.19 19.16
N ASN A 123 13.70 -18.34 20.14
CA ASN A 123 14.33 -18.33 21.46
C ASN A 123 13.30 -18.12 22.59
N THR A 124 13.77 -18.15 23.84
CA THR A 124 12.91 -18.06 25.03
C THR A 124 12.30 -16.66 25.19
N GLU A 125 13.08 -15.60 24.97
CA GLU A 125 12.60 -14.21 25.06
C GLU A 125 11.48 -13.93 24.05
N GLU A 126 11.67 -14.36 22.80
CA GLU A 126 10.63 -14.29 21.76
C GLU A 126 9.38 -15.10 22.14
N SER A 127 9.56 -16.22 22.85
CA SER A 127 8.44 -17.07 23.28
C SER A 127 7.55 -16.37 24.31
N GLU A 128 8.13 -15.59 25.24
CA GLU A 128 7.38 -14.79 26.20
C GLU A 128 6.65 -13.62 25.52
N GLN A 129 7.24 -13.05 24.46
CA GLN A 129 6.61 -11.98 23.68
C GLN A 129 5.37 -12.46 22.90
N LEU A 130 5.27 -13.75 22.57
CA LEU A 130 4.10 -14.31 21.89
C LEU A 130 2.83 -14.21 22.73
N ASP A 131 2.93 -14.35 24.05
CA ASP A 131 1.77 -14.25 24.94
C ASP A 131 1.17 -12.83 24.92
N ASN A 132 2.03 -11.81 24.93
CA ASN A 132 1.64 -10.42 24.76
C ASN A 132 1.00 -10.14 23.39
N LEU A 133 1.53 -10.76 22.31
CA LEU A 133 0.97 -10.64 20.97
C LEU A 133 -0.38 -11.35 20.83
N PHE A 134 -0.54 -12.52 21.47
CA PHE A 134 -1.80 -13.23 21.53
C PHE A 134 -2.87 -12.37 22.21
N GLN A 135 -2.58 -11.85 23.41
CA GLN A 135 -3.51 -10.96 24.13
C GLN A 135 -3.87 -9.71 23.33
N ARG A 136 -2.88 -9.10 22.65
CA ARG A 136 -3.14 -7.96 21.76
C ARG A 136 -4.07 -8.34 20.60
N GLY A 137 -3.84 -9.49 19.97
CA GLY A 137 -4.69 -10.01 18.91
C GLY A 137 -6.12 -10.25 19.39
N VAL A 138 -6.30 -10.84 20.57
CA VAL A 138 -7.62 -11.04 21.20
C VAL A 138 -8.31 -9.69 21.45
N GLN A 139 -7.61 -8.70 22.02
CA GLN A 139 -8.15 -7.35 22.26
C GLN A 139 -8.54 -6.63 20.96
N ASN A 140 -7.82 -6.91 19.86
CA ASN A 140 -8.15 -6.37 18.55
C ASN A 140 -9.34 -7.09 17.89
N GLY A 141 -9.81 -8.21 18.43
CA GLY A 141 -10.90 -9.00 17.87
C GLY A 141 -10.47 -9.96 16.77
N VAL A 142 -9.18 -10.37 16.74
CA VAL A 142 -8.69 -11.36 15.79
C VAL A 142 -9.22 -12.74 16.17
N LYS A 143 -9.92 -13.39 15.24
CA LYS A 143 -10.56 -14.70 15.45
C LYS A 143 -9.57 -15.85 15.31
N ASP A 144 -9.81 -16.91 16.08
CA ASP A 144 -9.14 -18.22 15.99
C ASP A 144 -7.61 -18.13 16.07
N LEU A 145 -7.09 -17.19 16.87
CA LEU A 145 -5.68 -17.17 17.20
C LEU A 145 -5.35 -18.32 18.14
N GLU A 146 -4.21 -18.97 17.89
CA GLU A 146 -3.76 -20.11 18.69
C GLU A 146 -2.28 -19.96 19.02
N LEU A 147 -1.93 -20.15 20.29
CA LEU A 147 -0.54 -20.39 20.68
C LEU A 147 -0.25 -21.87 20.49
N ILE A 148 0.77 -22.18 19.68
CA ILE A 148 1.13 -23.55 19.31
C ILE A 148 2.58 -23.85 19.70
N ASP A 149 2.86 -25.11 19.94
CA ASP A 149 4.19 -25.64 20.29
C ASP A 149 5.01 -26.04 19.06
N GLU A 150 6.24 -26.49 19.30
CA GLU A 150 7.18 -26.96 18.27
C GLU A 150 6.62 -28.13 17.45
N GLU A 151 5.93 -29.08 18.08
CA GLU A 151 5.35 -30.23 17.37
C GLU A 151 4.30 -29.74 16.36
N ARG A 152 3.39 -28.86 16.79
CA ARG A 152 2.36 -28.32 15.93
C ARG A 152 2.94 -27.40 14.84
N ILE A 153 4.03 -26.67 15.10
CA ILE A 153 4.77 -25.94 14.07
C ILE A 153 5.28 -26.91 13.01
N HIS A 154 5.92 -28.01 13.41
CA HIS A 154 6.49 -28.98 12.48
C HIS A 154 5.42 -29.69 11.64
N GLN A 155 4.27 -30.02 12.24
CA GLN A 155 3.12 -30.58 11.51
C GLN A 155 2.60 -29.63 10.42
N LEU A 156 2.56 -28.33 10.70
CA LEU A 156 2.08 -27.32 9.75
C LEU A 156 3.15 -27.00 8.69
N GLU A 157 4.39 -26.77 9.12
CA GLU A 157 5.52 -26.31 8.31
C GLU A 157 6.80 -27.10 8.67
N PRO A 158 7.04 -28.28 8.06
CA PRO A 158 8.12 -29.18 8.46
C PRO A 158 9.54 -28.59 8.36
N CYS A 159 9.73 -27.57 7.52
CA CYS A 159 11.02 -26.90 7.35
C CYS A 159 11.20 -25.65 8.22
N VAL A 160 10.19 -25.27 9.00
CA VAL A 160 10.25 -24.12 9.91
C VAL A 160 10.72 -24.57 11.28
N ARG A 161 11.63 -23.80 11.88
CA ARG A 161 12.16 -24.04 13.23
C ARG A 161 11.68 -22.97 14.20
N GLY A 162 11.11 -23.40 15.33
CA GLY A 162 10.74 -22.52 16.42
C GLY A 162 10.31 -23.31 17.66
N LYS A 163 10.42 -22.69 18.84
CA LYS A 163 10.03 -23.28 20.13
C LYS A 163 8.52 -23.16 20.38
N ARG A 164 7.95 -22.02 19.98
CA ARG A 164 6.53 -21.68 20.08
C ARG A 164 6.17 -20.78 18.90
N ALA A 165 4.90 -20.74 18.55
CA ALA A 165 4.40 -19.80 17.56
C ALA A 165 3.00 -19.31 17.89
N LEU A 166 2.66 -18.11 17.41
CA LEU A 166 1.28 -17.65 17.33
C LEU A 166 0.77 -17.95 15.91
N TYR A 167 -0.20 -18.84 15.82
CA TYR A 167 -0.89 -19.21 14.59
C TYR A 167 -2.12 -18.33 14.36
N SER A 168 -2.23 -17.82 13.14
CA SER A 168 -3.36 -17.03 12.66
C SER A 168 -3.91 -17.65 11.37
N PRO A 169 -4.97 -18.47 11.45
CA PRO A 169 -5.48 -19.25 10.31
C PRO A 169 -6.12 -18.37 9.23
N HIS A 170 -6.68 -17.21 9.61
CA HIS A 170 -7.38 -16.31 8.69
C HIS A 170 -6.49 -15.27 8.00
N THR A 171 -5.18 -15.24 8.28
CA THR A 171 -4.27 -14.43 7.47
C THR A 171 -4.23 -15.00 6.04
N GLY A 172 -4.26 -14.16 5.02
CA GLY A 172 -4.22 -14.66 3.65
C GLY A 172 -3.44 -13.78 2.70
N ILE A 173 -3.60 -14.06 1.43
CA ILE A 173 -2.84 -13.47 0.33
C ILE A 173 -3.78 -13.17 -0.85
N CYS A 174 -3.51 -12.07 -1.54
CA CYS A 174 -4.18 -11.66 -2.77
C CYS A 174 -3.27 -10.77 -3.61
N ASN A 175 -3.75 -10.34 -4.78
CA ASN A 175 -3.06 -9.35 -5.60
C ASN A 175 -3.73 -7.97 -5.48
N PHE A 176 -3.13 -7.07 -4.70
CA PHE A 176 -3.67 -5.73 -4.49
C PHE A 176 -3.59 -4.81 -5.73
N GLU A 177 -2.74 -5.10 -6.72
CA GLU A 177 -2.79 -4.42 -8.02
C GLU A 177 -4.10 -4.77 -8.75
N MET A 178 -4.50 -6.04 -8.75
CA MET A 178 -5.78 -6.48 -9.32
C MET A 178 -6.98 -5.88 -8.57
N VAL A 179 -6.92 -5.84 -7.23
CA VAL A 179 -7.96 -5.18 -6.41
C VAL A 179 -8.10 -3.70 -6.80
N THR A 180 -6.97 -2.99 -6.93
CA THR A 180 -6.99 -1.56 -7.28
C THR A 180 -7.53 -1.34 -8.70
N LYS A 181 -7.19 -2.20 -9.66
CA LYS A 181 -7.75 -2.15 -11.04
C LYS A 181 -9.25 -2.49 -11.06
N SER A 182 -9.72 -3.37 -10.19
CA SER A 182 -11.16 -3.64 -10.03
C SER A 182 -11.90 -2.41 -9.48
N PHE A 183 -11.34 -1.72 -8.47
CA PHE A 183 -11.89 -0.45 -7.99
C PHE A 183 -11.96 0.61 -9.10
N GLU A 184 -10.93 0.69 -9.94
CA GLU A 184 -10.93 1.56 -11.13
C GLU A 184 -12.05 1.19 -12.10
N SER A 185 -12.20 -0.09 -12.42
CA SER A 185 -13.25 -0.54 -13.33
C SER A 185 -14.64 -0.22 -12.80
N GLU A 186 -14.92 -0.39 -11.51
CA GLU A 186 -16.19 -0.02 -10.89
C GLU A 186 -16.40 1.50 -10.86
N PHE A 187 -15.38 2.26 -10.49
CA PHE A 187 -15.45 3.72 -10.45
C PHE A 187 -15.82 4.29 -11.82
N LEU A 188 -15.28 3.76 -12.92
CA LEU A 188 -15.50 4.28 -14.27
C LEU A 188 -16.81 3.82 -14.94
N GLN A 189 -17.71 3.12 -14.23
CA GLN A 189 -18.99 2.67 -14.79
C GLN A 189 -20.00 3.79 -15.04
N SER A 190 -19.77 5.00 -14.52
CA SER A 190 -20.67 6.15 -14.68
C SER A 190 -19.99 7.29 -15.44
N HIS A 191 -20.76 8.00 -16.27
CA HIS A 191 -20.31 9.17 -17.02
C HIS A 191 -19.96 10.39 -16.13
N ARG A 192 -20.25 10.32 -14.82
CA ARG A 192 -19.89 11.36 -13.82
C ARG A 192 -18.57 11.06 -13.13
N ARG A 193 -17.79 10.10 -13.65
CA ARG A 193 -16.59 9.56 -13.02
C ARG A 193 -15.45 9.67 -14.01
N HIS A 194 -14.51 10.56 -13.72
CA HIS A 194 -13.40 10.84 -14.61
C HIS A 194 -12.07 10.47 -13.94
N MET A 195 -11.09 10.11 -14.77
CA MET A 195 -9.74 9.85 -14.30
C MET A 195 -8.73 10.50 -15.23
N MET A 196 -7.80 11.25 -14.66
CA MET A 196 -6.73 11.93 -15.36
C MET A 196 -5.41 11.29 -14.96
N LYS A 197 -4.91 10.40 -15.81
CA LYS A 197 -3.63 9.69 -15.63
C LYS A 197 -2.50 10.46 -16.29
N GLY A 198 -1.31 10.40 -15.71
CA GLY A 198 -0.17 11.23 -16.11
C GLY A 198 -0.23 12.67 -15.58
N PHE A 199 -1.21 13.01 -14.73
CA PHE A 199 -1.39 14.35 -14.18
C PHE A 199 -0.69 14.48 -12.82
N LEU A 200 0.46 15.16 -12.79
CA LEU A 200 1.21 15.43 -11.57
C LEU A 200 0.72 16.73 -10.94
N VAL A 201 -0.02 16.66 -9.84
CA VAL A 201 -0.41 17.84 -9.06
C VAL A 201 0.84 18.55 -8.52
N THR A 202 0.94 19.85 -8.79
CA THR A 202 2.07 20.70 -8.39
C THR A 202 1.66 21.84 -7.46
N ARG A 203 0.38 22.23 -7.44
CA ARG A 203 -0.09 23.33 -6.58
C ARG A 203 -1.59 23.26 -6.32
N PHE A 204 -1.99 23.74 -5.15
CA PHE A 204 -3.38 24.06 -4.82
C PHE A 204 -3.52 25.57 -4.67
N HIS A 205 -4.58 26.14 -5.23
CA HIS A 205 -4.93 27.54 -5.07
C HIS A 205 -6.43 27.67 -4.83
N THR A 206 -6.85 28.59 -3.95
CA THR A 206 -8.27 28.81 -3.70
C THR A 206 -8.75 30.00 -4.52
N LYS A 207 -9.76 29.77 -5.36
CA LYS A 207 -10.35 30.79 -6.23
C LYS A 207 -11.72 31.19 -5.69
N ASN A 208 -11.95 32.49 -5.52
CA ASN A 208 -13.23 33.08 -5.11
C ASN A 208 -13.85 32.40 -3.86
N SER A 209 -13.02 32.06 -2.88
CA SER A 209 -13.35 31.53 -1.54
C SER A 209 -13.97 30.13 -1.42
N ASP A 210 -14.42 29.49 -2.51
CA ASP A 210 -15.15 28.22 -2.40
C ASP A 210 -14.73 27.08 -3.33
N VAL A 211 -13.96 27.36 -4.39
CA VAL A 211 -13.48 26.35 -5.34
C VAL A 211 -11.96 26.24 -5.25
N ILE A 212 -11.48 25.00 -5.26
CA ILE A 212 -10.05 24.69 -5.26
C ILE A 212 -9.62 24.50 -6.72
N GLU A 213 -8.67 25.32 -7.14
CA GLU A 213 -7.89 25.12 -8.35
C GLU A 213 -6.71 24.20 -8.04
N ILE A 214 -6.62 23.11 -8.78
CA ILE A 214 -5.59 22.09 -8.68
C ILE A 214 -4.75 22.19 -9.95
N GLN A 215 -3.59 22.83 -9.84
CA GLN A 215 -2.64 22.91 -10.94
C GLN A 215 -1.76 21.67 -10.96
N GLY A 216 -1.49 21.18 -12.17
CA GLY A 216 -0.60 20.05 -12.37
C GLY A 216 0.02 20.03 -13.76
N ILE A 217 1.05 19.22 -13.90
CA ILE A 217 1.75 18.98 -15.18
C ILE A 217 1.19 17.69 -15.79
N ASP A 218 0.75 17.73 -17.04
CA ASP A 218 0.52 16.50 -17.80
C ASP A 218 1.87 15.96 -18.28
N ARG A 219 2.21 14.75 -17.87
CA ARG A 219 3.48 14.10 -18.23
C ARG A 219 3.54 13.63 -19.67
N ASN A 220 2.43 13.67 -20.42
CA ASN A 220 2.42 13.34 -21.85
C ASN A 220 3.01 14.46 -22.70
N ASP A 221 2.72 15.73 -22.38
CA ASP A 221 3.13 16.90 -23.17
C ASP A 221 3.94 17.93 -22.36
N SER A 222 4.10 17.72 -21.06
CA SER A 222 4.78 18.60 -20.10
C SER A 222 4.13 19.98 -19.92
N ASN A 223 2.88 20.15 -20.36
CA ASN A 223 2.13 21.40 -20.17
C ASN A 223 1.49 21.45 -18.78
N THR A 224 1.25 22.68 -18.30
CA THR A 224 0.53 22.91 -17.06
C THR A 224 -0.96 23.07 -17.35
N TYR A 225 -1.79 22.36 -16.60
CA TYR A 225 -3.25 22.43 -16.67
C TYR A 225 -3.84 22.62 -15.27
N SER A 226 -5.05 23.19 -15.22
CA SER A 226 -5.82 23.38 -13.99
C SER A 226 -7.08 22.54 -13.99
N VAL A 227 -7.33 21.87 -12.87
CA VAL A 227 -8.59 21.17 -12.58
C VAL A 227 -9.29 21.92 -11.45
N TYR A 228 -10.60 22.07 -11.52
CA TYR A 228 -11.38 22.79 -10.52
C TYR A 228 -12.34 21.86 -9.80
N ALA A 229 -12.26 21.81 -8.47
CA ALA A 229 -13.14 21.00 -7.64
C ALA A 229 -13.65 21.76 -6.41
N ASN A 230 -14.84 21.42 -5.93
CA ASN A 230 -15.37 21.98 -4.68
C ASN A 230 -14.55 21.48 -3.49
N HIS A 231 -14.26 20.17 -3.44
CA HIS A 231 -13.48 19.53 -2.37
C HIS A 231 -12.39 18.63 -2.93
N VAL A 232 -11.33 18.44 -2.15
CA VAL A 232 -10.18 17.60 -2.54
C VAL A 232 -9.88 16.56 -1.48
N ILE A 233 -9.62 15.32 -1.89
CA ILE A 233 -9.12 14.26 -1.01
C ILE A 233 -7.76 13.79 -1.51
N CYS A 234 -6.72 14.01 -0.70
CA CYS A 234 -5.35 13.65 -1.06
C CYS A 234 -4.94 12.30 -0.48
N CYS A 235 -4.75 11.31 -1.34
CA CYS A 235 -4.26 9.96 -1.04
C CYS A 235 -2.82 9.75 -1.59
N GLY A 236 -1.93 10.71 -1.30
CA GLY A 236 -0.64 10.85 -1.98
C GLY A 236 0.44 9.82 -1.68
N GLY A 237 0.24 8.91 -0.72
CA GLY A 237 1.22 7.87 -0.37
C GLY A 237 2.62 8.45 -0.12
N LEU A 238 3.58 8.13 -0.99
CA LEU A 238 4.97 8.63 -0.90
C LEU A 238 5.11 10.16 -1.01
N SER A 239 4.08 10.84 -1.50
CA SER A 239 4.01 12.30 -1.64
C SER A 239 2.98 12.94 -0.71
N ALA A 240 2.48 12.21 0.30
CA ALA A 240 1.47 12.71 1.24
C ALA A 240 1.95 13.94 2.05
N ASP A 241 3.25 14.00 2.35
CA ASP A 241 3.87 15.17 2.98
C ASP A 241 3.89 16.39 2.06
N ASN A 242 4.43 16.20 0.86
CA ASN A 242 4.51 17.26 -0.14
C ASN A 242 3.13 17.84 -0.48
N LEU A 243 2.12 16.99 -0.70
CA LEU A 243 0.76 17.45 -1.03
C LEU A 243 0.13 18.28 0.10
N ALA A 244 0.36 17.90 1.36
CA ALA A 244 -0.14 18.68 2.49
C ALA A 244 0.56 20.04 2.59
N THR A 245 1.88 20.09 2.40
CA THR A 245 2.64 21.35 2.37
C THR A 245 2.15 22.25 1.22
N LEU A 246 1.87 21.68 0.04
CA LEU A 246 1.29 22.41 -1.09
C LEU A 246 -0.12 22.96 -0.78
N ALA A 247 -0.84 22.35 0.16
CA ALA A 247 -2.14 22.80 0.65
C ALA A 247 -2.04 23.77 1.86
N GLY A 248 -0.83 24.17 2.25
CA GLY A 248 -0.58 25.05 3.39
C GLY A 248 -0.58 24.36 4.76
N GLY A 249 -0.55 23.02 4.79
CA GLY A 249 -0.46 22.23 6.02
C GLY A 249 0.92 22.28 6.68
N GLN A 250 0.98 21.73 7.90
CA GLN A 250 2.24 21.63 8.64
C GLN A 250 3.22 20.70 7.94
N LYS A 251 4.52 20.98 8.10
CA LYS A 251 5.59 20.15 7.52
C LYS A 251 5.51 18.70 7.99
N TYR A 252 5.24 18.49 9.28
CA TYR A 252 5.22 17.16 9.90
C TYR A 252 3.81 16.55 9.97
N PRO A 253 3.68 15.22 9.89
CA PRO A 253 4.76 14.26 9.68
C PRO A 253 5.33 14.30 8.26
N VAL A 254 6.65 14.09 8.16
CA VAL A 254 7.37 13.97 6.88
C VAL A 254 7.38 12.51 6.44
N ILE A 255 7.30 12.26 5.14
CA ILE A 255 7.43 10.92 4.57
C ILE A 255 8.89 10.66 4.23
N ILE A 256 9.50 9.71 4.94
CA ILE A 256 10.84 9.20 4.65
C ILE A 256 10.70 7.86 3.90
N PRO A 257 11.33 7.70 2.72
CA PRO A 257 11.17 6.49 1.93
C PRO A 257 12.15 5.39 2.39
N PHE A 258 11.61 4.24 2.80
CA PHE A 258 12.41 3.04 3.08
C PHE A 258 12.21 2.01 1.97
N ARG A 259 13.30 1.65 1.29
CA ARG A 259 13.29 0.58 0.30
C ARG A 259 13.30 -0.78 1.01
N GLY A 260 12.39 -1.64 0.57
CA GLY A 260 12.41 -3.06 0.88
C GLY A 260 12.71 -3.89 -0.35
N ARG A 261 13.79 -4.67 -0.31
CA ARG A 261 14.12 -5.64 -1.35
C ARG A 261 13.57 -7.01 -0.98
N TYR A 262 13.01 -7.69 -1.98
CA TYR A 262 12.52 -9.05 -1.87
C TYR A 262 13.36 -9.98 -2.73
N ARG A 263 13.60 -11.18 -2.22
CA ARG A 263 14.07 -12.33 -2.99
C ARG A 263 12.90 -13.27 -3.25
N LEU A 264 13.03 -14.14 -4.24
CA LEU A 264 12.06 -15.19 -4.52
C LEU A 264 12.69 -16.55 -4.26
N LEU A 265 11.92 -17.48 -3.70
CA LEU A 265 12.28 -18.89 -3.78
C LEU A 265 12.13 -19.38 -5.22
N LYS A 266 13.12 -20.15 -5.68
CA LYS A 266 13.04 -20.89 -6.93
C LYS A 266 12.03 -22.03 -6.80
N GLU A 267 11.57 -22.53 -7.95
CA GLU A 267 10.52 -23.56 -8.03
C GLU A 267 10.86 -24.79 -7.18
N GLU A 268 12.08 -25.29 -7.32
CA GLU A 268 12.58 -26.47 -6.62
C GLU A 268 12.65 -26.31 -5.10
N ALA A 269 12.59 -25.08 -4.58
CA ALA A 269 12.69 -24.78 -3.16
C ALA A 269 11.36 -24.30 -2.54
N LYS A 270 10.27 -24.24 -3.31
CA LYS A 270 8.98 -23.76 -2.79
C LYS A 270 8.38 -24.67 -1.71
N TYR A 271 8.77 -25.94 -1.66
CA TYR A 271 8.34 -26.88 -0.62
C TYR A 271 8.73 -26.45 0.79
N LEU A 272 9.71 -25.55 0.94
CA LEU A 272 10.22 -25.07 2.22
C LEU A 272 9.19 -24.31 3.05
N VAL A 273 8.23 -23.63 2.40
CA VAL A 273 7.26 -22.78 3.08
C VAL A 273 5.92 -22.85 2.36
N LYS A 274 4.84 -23.11 3.10
CA LYS A 274 3.48 -23.13 2.54
C LYS A 274 2.64 -21.92 2.96
N ARG A 275 3.01 -21.26 4.07
CA ARG A 275 2.24 -20.17 4.69
C ARG A 275 3.07 -18.93 4.94
N ASN A 276 2.44 -17.89 5.47
CA ASN A 276 3.17 -16.71 5.91
C ASN A 276 4.00 -17.04 7.16
N ILE A 277 5.33 -16.97 7.08
CA ILE A 277 6.23 -17.23 8.21
C ILE A 277 6.93 -15.95 8.60
N TYR A 278 6.65 -15.49 9.82
CA TYR A 278 7.11 -14.21 10.36
C TYR A 278 7.92 -14.47 11.64
N PRO A 279 8.99 -13.72 11.89
CA PRO A 279 9.61 -13.71 13.21
C PRO A 279 8.69 -12.98 14.20
N VAL A 280 8.93 -13.20 15.50
CA VAL A 280 8.39 -12.29 16.52
C VAL A 280 8.95 -10.89 16.27
N PRO A 281 8.09 -9.84 16.19
CA PRO A 281 8.54 -8.47 15.95
C PRO A 281 9.32 -7.93 17.15
N ASP A 282 10.37 -7.16 16.89
CA ASP A 282 10.94 -6.28 17.90
C ASP A 282 9.87 -5.22 18.27
N PRO A 283 9.47 -5.09 19.55
CA PRO A 283 8.50 -4.08 19.98
C PRO A 283 8.88 -2.64 19.60
N LYS A 284 10.18 -2.33 19.51
CA LYS A 284 10.68 -1.01 19.09
C LYS A 284 10.53 -0.81 17.58
N TYR A 285 10.60 -1.89 16.81
CA TYR A 285 10.61 -1.85 15.34
C TYR A 285 9.76 -2.97 14.72
N PRO A 286 8.43 -2.95 14.89
CA PRO A 286 7.58 -4.07 14.48
C PRO A 286 7.48 -4.27 12.96
N PHE A 287 8.06 -3.37 12.17
CA PHE A 287 8.12 -3.45 10.71
C PHE A 287 9.41 -4.10 10.18
N LEU A 288 10.37 -4.39 11.06
CA LEU A 288 11.64 -5.07 10.76
C LEU A 288 11.50 -6.59 10.93
N GLY A 289 12.21 -7.34 10.10
CA GLY A 289 12.19 -8.79 10.11
C GLY A 289 12.04 -9.38 8.72
N VAL A 290 12.80 -10.43 8.45
CA VAL A 290 12.72 -11.16 7.18
C VAL A 290 11.59 -12.17 7.31
N HIS A 291 10.58 -12.05 6.46
CA HIS A 291 9.45 -12.98 6.44
C HIS A 291 9.38 -13.74 5.12
N PHE A 292 8.75 -14.91 5.17
CA PHE A 292 8.41 -15.71 4.00
C PHE A 292 6.92 -15.52 3.72
N THR A 293 6.60 -15.17 2.47
CA THR A 293 5.22 -14.87 2.08
C THR A 293 4.93 -15.53 0.74
N PRO A 294 4.07 -16.56 0.70
CA PRO A 294 3.49 -17.06 -0.53
C PRO A 294 2.71 -15.95 -1.24
N THR A 295 2.67 -15.97 -2.56
CA THR A 295 1.83 -15.09 -3.38
C THR A 295 0.74 -15.92 -4.03
N VAL A 296 -0.37 -15.26 -4.39
CA VAL A 296 -1.47 -15.95 -5.08
C VAL A 296 -1.10 -16.40 -6.50
N GLN A 297 0.04 -15.96 -7.02
CA GLN A 297 0.65 -16.44 -8.27
C GLN A 297 1.56 -17.66 -8.03
N GLY A 298 1.57 -18.22 -6.82
CA GLY A 298 2.38 -19.39 -6.46
C GLY A 298 3.87 -19.11 -6.28
N GLN A 299 4.30 -17.84 -6.21
CA GLN A 299 5.68 -17.50 -5.83
C GLN A 299 5.81 -17.47 -4.31
N ILE A 300 7.02 -17.55 -3.76
CA ILE A 300 7.27 -17.29 -2.34
C ILE A 300 8.34 -16.23 -2.23
N THR A 301 7.98 -15.12 -1.60
CA THR A 301 8.87 -13.99 -1.37
C THR A 301 9.59 -14.14 -0.03
N ILE A 302 10.86 -13.75 0.00
CA ILE A 302 11.68 -13.61 1.22
C ILE A 302 12.02 -12.14 1.35
N GLY A 303 11.58 -11.49 2.42
CA GLY A 303 11.74 -10.05 2.56
C GLY A 303 10.64 -9.39 3.34
N PRO A 304 10.65 -8.04 3.38
CA PRO A 304 11.68 -7.21 2.77
C PRO A 304 12.92 -6.99 3.65
N SER A 305 14.03 -6.53 3.05
CA SER A 305 15.02 -5.70 3.77
C SER A 305 14.42 -4.35 4.19
N ALA A 306 15.09 -3.56 5.03
CA ALA A 306 14.60 -2.22 5.38
C ALA A 306 15.70 -1.15 5.35
N ALA A 307 16.09 -0.70 4.15
CA ALA A 307 17.12 0.34 4.00
C ALA A 307 16.53 1.68 3.55
N LEU A 308 17.21 2.78 3.88
CA LEU A 308 16.85 4.11 3.38
C LEU A 308 16.90 4.13 1.84
N SER A 309 15.84 4.64 1.23
CA SER A 309 15.80 4.88 -0.22
C SER A 309 16.34 6.27 -0.54
N LEU A 310 17.13 6.39 -1.61
CA LEU A 310 17.65 7.68 -2.09
C LEU A 310 16.60 8.51 -2.85
N THR A 311 15.38 7.97 -3.00
CA THR A 311 14.28 8.60 -3.73
C THR A 311 12.93 8.10 -3.22
N LYS A 312 11.94 8.99 -3.23
CA LYS A 312 10.52 8.67 -3.05
C LYS A 312 9.90 8.04 -4.32
N ASN A 313 10.57 8.09 -5.46
CA ASN A 313 10.14 7.44 -6.70
C ASN A 313 11.33 6.69 -7.33
N PRO A 314 11.31 5.35 -7.42
CA PRO A 314 12.37 4.56 -8.03
C PRO A 314 12.73 4.97 -9.46
N SER A 315 11.77 5.56 -10.19
CA SER A 315 11.90 5.95 -11.60
C SER A 315 12.24 7.44 -11.81
N ALA A 316 12.38 8.24 -10.73
CA ALA A 316 12.72 9.66 -10.81
C ALA A 316 14.18 9.94 -10.42
N SER A 317 14.70 11.11 -10.83
CA SER A 317 16.02 11.59 -10.42
C SER A 317 16.16 11.64 -8.89
N LYS A 318 17.35 11.27 -8.40
CA LYS A 318 17.65 11.16 -6.97
C LYS A 318 17.52 12.54 -6.30
N ASN A 319 16.47 12.79 -5.52
CA ASN A 319 16.42 13.99 -4.66
C ASN A 319 17.02 13.69 -3.27
N LEU A 320 18.28 13.25 -3.29
CA LEU A 320 18.98 12.80 -2.10
C LEU A 320 19.20 13.94 -1.08
N ARG A 321 19.43 15.16 -1.58
CA ARG A 321 19.62 16.35 -0.73
C ARG A 321 18.40 16.66 0.12
N ALA A 322 17.19 16.54 -0.44
CA ALA A 322 15.96 16.76 0.32
C ALA A 322 15.84 15.74 1.46
N ILE A 323 16.07 14.45 1.18
CA ILE A 323 15.93 13.38 2.18
C ILE A 323 17.02 13.50 3.28
N LEU A 324 18.28 13.70 2.90
CA LEU A 324 19.38 13.86 3.85
C LEU A 324 19.33 15.19 4.61
N GLY A 325 18.57 16.18 4.14
CA GLY A 325 18.31 17.42 4.86
C GLY A 325 17.25 17.30 5.95
N GLU A 326 16.52 16.18 6.05
CA GLU A 326 15.42 16.04 7.01
C GLU A 326 15.93 15.75 8.42
N LYS A 327 15.70 16.69 9.35
CA LYS A 327 15.99 16.56 10.78
C LYS A 327 15.38 15.28 11.40
N ALA A 328 14.15 14.96 11.01
CA ALA A 328 13.45 13.76 11.49
C ALA A 328 14.19 12.46 11.14
N LEU A 329 14.79 12.38 9.94
CA LEU A 329 15.58 11.22 9.54
C LEU A 329 16.80 11.05 10.45
N TRP A 330 17.56 12.13 10.71
CA TRP A 330 18.74 12.04 11.57
C TRP A 330 18.39 11.71 13.01
N ASN A 331 17.32 12.30 13.54
CA ASN A 331 16.80 11.94 14.86
C ASN A 331 16.40 10.46 14.94
N PHE A 332 15.79 9.92 13.88
CA PHE A 332 15.47 8.50 13.80
C PHE A 332 16.75 7.64 13.74
N LEU A 333 17.71 7.98 12.88
CA LEU A 333 18.93 7.20 12.70
C LEU A 333 19.81 7.18 13.97
N THR A 334 19.93 8.29 14.68
CA THR A 334 20.74 8.37 15.91
C THR A 334 20.12 7.59 17.06
N LYS A 335 18.79 7.65 17.21
CA LYS A 335 18.05 6.83 18.20
C LYS A 335 18.11 5.34 17.88
N ASN A 336 18.28 4.97 16.60
CA ASN A 336 18.14 3.60 16.09
C ASN A 336 19.40 3.13 15.33
N LEU A 337 20.59 3.52 15.79
CA LEU A 337 21.84 3.36 15.04
C LEU A 337 22.16 1.90 14.69
N THR A 338 22.09 1.00 15.67
CA THR A 338 22.39 -0.43 15.49
C THR A 338 21.47 -1.06 14.46
N SER A 339 20.16 -0.84 14.57
CA SER A 339 19.17 -1.38 13.62
C SER A 339 19.37 -0.80 12.22
N SER A 340 19.65 0.50 12.12
CA SER A 340 19.86 1.19 10.84
C SER A 340 21.09 0.66 10.08
N ILE A 341 22.21 0.46 10.80
CA ILE A 341 23.43 -0.13 10.23
C ILE A 341 23.18 -1.57 9.82
N THR A 342 22.51 -2.34 10.68
CA THR A 342 22.22 -3.76 10.46
C THR A 342 21.34 -3.96 9.22
N GLU A 343 20.29 -3.16 9.05
CA GLU A 343 19.43 -3.23 7.87
C GLU A 343 20.14 -2.74 6.59
N GLY A 344 21.00 -1.72 6.69
CA GLY A 344 21.87 -1.30 5.60
C GLY A 344 22.82 -2.41 5.16
N TYR A 345 23.40 -3.13 6.11
CA TYR A 345 24.24 -4.30 5.86
C TYR A 345 23.49 -5.40 5.11
N TYR A 346 22.27 -5.76 5.55
CA TYR A 346 21.47 -6.78 4.84
C TYR A 346 21.02 -6.34 3.45
N ASP A 347 20.72 -5.06 3.26
CA ASP A 347 20.35 -4.54 1.95
C ASP A 347 21.49 -4.65 0.93
N VAL A 348 22.74 -4.37 1.35
CA VAL A 348 23.94 -4.52 0.51
C VAL A 348 24.36 -5.98 0.39
N PHE A 349 24.51 -6.69 1.50
CA PHE A 349 25.01 -8.05 1.56
C PHE A 349 23.86 -9.07 1.60
N GLN A 350 23.25 -9.30 0.45
CA GLN A 350 22.08 -10.17 0.30
C GLN A 350 22.28 -11.62 0.77
N ARG A 351 23.52 -12.13 0.80
CA ARG A 351 23.83 -13.44 1.41
C ARG A 351 23.60 -13.44 2.92
N ALA A 352 23.95 -12.35 3.60
CA ALA A 352 23.69 -12.21 5.03
C ALA A 352 22.19 -12.03 5.31
N PHE A 353 21.47 -11.35 4.43
CA PHE A 353 20.00 -11.28 4.48
C PHE A 353 19.36 -12.68 4.37
N VAL A 354 19.81 -13.53 3.44
CA VAL A 354 19.36 -14.92 3.35
C VAL A 354 19.75 -15.71 4.60
N LYS A 355 20.96 -15.50 5.13
CA LYS A 355 21.39 -16.12 6.40
C LYS A 355 20.50 -15.75 7.58
N ARG A 356 20.00 -14.50 7.63
CA ARG A 356 19.02 -14.09 8.64
C ARG A 356 17.70 -14.87 8.48
N ALA A 357 17.24 -15.08 7.25
CA ALA A 357 16.04 -15.88 7.00
C ALA A 357 16.18 -17.35 7.41
N GLN A 358 17.40 -17.89 7.44
CA GLN A 358 17.68 -19.26 7.91
C GLN A 358 17.37 -19.47 9.40
N SER A 359 17.21 -18.41 10.20
CA SER A 359 16.78 -18.58 11.60
C SER A 359 15.39 -19.19 11.70
N LEU A 360 14.52 -18.90 10.72
CA LEU A 360 13.16 -19.43 10.62
C LEU A 360 13.13 -20.72 9.79
N VAL A 361 13.91 -20.80 8.70
CA VAL A 361 13.93 -21.94 7.77
C VAL A 361 15.38 -22.42 7.58
N PRO A 362 15.90 -23.30 8.45
CA PRO A 362 17.32 -23.67 8.46
C PRO A 362 17.84 -24.32 7.17
N SER A 363 16.96 -25.03 6.44
CA SER A 363 17.28 -25.67 5.17
C SER A 363 17.33 -24.71 3.97
N LEU A 364 16.98 -23.44 4.16
CA LEU A 364 17.12 -22.42 3.12
C LEU A 364 18.60 -22.23 2.77
N ASN A 365 18.93 -22.17 1.49
CA ASN A 365 20.28 -21.86 1.00
C ASN A 365 20.26 -20.70 0.02
N TRP A 366 21.41 -20.06 -0.20
CA TRP A 366 21.53 -18.99 -1.19
C TRP A 366 21.07 -19.42 -2.59
N SER A 367 21.44 -20.64 -3.00
CA SER A 367 21.10 -21.24 -4.29
C SER A 367 19.58 -21.42 -4.51
N HIS A 368 18.79 -21.52 -3.43
CA HIS A 368 17.33 -21.61 -3.48
C HIS A 368 16.66 -20.28 -3.83
N THR A 369 17.42 -19.18 -3.86
CA THR A 369 16.86 -17.84 -4.00
C THR A 369 17.30 -17.16 -5.29
N THR A 370 16.39 -16.39 -5.89
CA THR A 370 16.68 -15.47 -6.98
C THR A 370 16.30 -14.04 -6.60
N PHE A 371 16.72 -13.07 -7.41
CA PHE A 371 16.28 -11.69 -7.25
C PHE A 371 14.76 -11.58 -7.46
N GLY A 372 14.08 -10.85 -6.58
CA GLY A 372 12.66 -10.57 -6.70
C GLY A 372 12.42 -9.14 -7.17
N TRP A 373 11.62 -8.40 -6.42
CA TRP A 373 11.30 -7.01 -6.70
C TRP A 373 11.66 -6.14 -5.49
N GLN A 374 11.54 -4.82 -5.65
CA GLN A 374 11.74 -3.88 -4.55
C GLN A 374 10.54 -2.93 -4.46
N GLY A 375 10.13 -2.63 -3.23
CA GLY A 375 9.11 -1.64 -2.93
C GLY A 375 9.70 -0.48 -2.14
N VAL A 376 8.99 0.64 -2.09
CA VAL A 376 9.34 1.77 -1.23
C VAL A 376 8.18 2.02 -0.27
N ARG A 377 8.43 1.87 1.03
CA ARG A 377 7.48 2.18 2.09
C ARG A 377 7.52 3.69 2.37
N ALA A 378 6.34 4.31 2.42
CA ALA A 378 6.16 5.68 2.87
C ALA A 378 6.11 5.67 4.41
N GLN A 379 7.24 5.97 5.06
CA GLN A 379 7.31 5.98 6.52
C GLN A 379 7.09 7.42 7.01
N ALA A 380 5.92 7.68 7.61
CA ALA A 380 5.66 8.96 8.25
C ALA A 380 6.46 9.07 9.55
N MET A 381 7.20 10.16 9.70
CA MET A 381 7.98 10.51 10.88
C MET A 381 7.57 11.86 11.43
N ALA A 382 7.43 11.95 12.75
CA ALA A 382 7.34 13.21 13.45
C ALA A 382 8.70 13.94 13.47
N GLU A 383 8.71 15.21 13.88
CA GLU A 383 9.92 16.03 13.91
C GLU A 383 11.04 15.41 14.78
N ASP A 384 10.66 14.79 15.90
CA ASP A 384 11.58 14.16 16.83
C ASP A 384 12.15 12.81 16.32
N GLY A 385 11.78 12.39 15.11
CA GLY A 385 12.19 11.13 14.50
C GLY A 385 11.38 9.92 14.95
N SER A 386 10.34 10.09 15.77
CA SER A 386 9.42 8.99 16.10
C SER A 386 8.58 8.60 14.89
N LEU A 387 8.28 7.31 14.76
CA LEU A 387 7.44 6.80 13.68
C LEU A 387 5.97 7.04 14.02
N VAL A 388 5.20 7.55 13.05
CA VAL A 388 3.76 7.69 13.22
C VAL A 388 3.10 6.31 13.13
N GLU A 389 2.60 5.83 14.27
CA GLU A 389 2.10 4.47 14.42
C GLU A 389 0.70 4.25 13.86
N ASP A 390 -0.20 5.24 13.92
CA ASP A 390 -1.60 5.09 13.49
C ASP A 390 -1.88 5.80 12.15
N PHE A 391 -3.05 5.57 11.57
CA PHE A 391 -3.50 6.34 10.41
C PHE A 391 -3.73 7.81 10.78
N VAL A 392 -3.29 8.72 9.91
CA VAL A 392 -3.43 10.16 10.12
C VAL A 392 -4.20 10.77 8.97
N PHE A 393 -5.26 11.48 9.32
CA PHE A 393 -6.12 12.26 8.44
C PHE A 393 -6.08 13.71 8.92
N GLU A 394 -5.95 14.65 7.99
CA GLU A 394 -5.82 16.07 8.32
C GLU A 394 -6.64 16.91 7.32
N SER A 395 -7.55 17.72 7.85
CA SER A 395 -8.31 18.69 7.07
C SER A 395 -7.48 19.95 6.90
N LEU A 396 -7.19 20.30 5.65
CA LEU A 396 -6.34 21.39 5.23
C LEU A 396 -7.07 22.29 4.22
N GLY A 397 -6.36 23.34 3.79
CA GLY A 397 -6.84 24.31 2.83
C GLY A 397 -7.92 25.25 3.39
N PRO A 398 -8.37 26.23 2.61
CA PRO A 398 -9.33 27.21 3.08
C PRO A 398 -10.65 26.57 3.48
N LYS A 399 -11.13 26.93 4.68
CA LYS A 399 -12.34 26.38 5.31
C LYS A 399 -12.34 24.85 5.48
N GLY A 400 -11.18 24.18 5.46
CA GLY A 400 -11.10 22.72 5.66
C GLY A 400 -11.60 21.87 4.50
N LYS A 401 -11.66 22.41 3.28
CA LYS A 401 -12.20 21.73 2.08
C LYS A 401 -11.26 20.68 1.45
N MET A 402 -10.13 20.38 2.09
CA MET A 402 -9.16 19.40 1.61
C MET A 402 -8.88 18.36 2.70
N LEU A 403 -9.18 17.09 2.46
CA LEU A 403 -8.87 16.02 3.39
C LEU A 403 -7.61 15.28 2.94
N HIS A 404 -6.57 15.30 3.78
CA HIS A 404 -5.28 14.65 3.49
C HIS A 404 -5.11 13.37 4.28
N VAL A 405 -4.85 12.26 3.58
CA VAL A 405 -4.34 11.02 4.18
C VAL A 405 -2.84 11.17 4.37
N ARG A 406 -2.43 11.62 5.56
CA ARG A 406 -1.03 11.95 5.91
C ARG A 406 -0.21 10.71 6.21
N ASN A 407 -0.83 9.65 6.74
CA ASN A 407 -0.16 8.38 7.01
C ASN A 407 -1.11 7.20 6.79
N ALA A 408 -0.82 6.36 5.80
CA ALA A 408 -1.52 5.09 5.56
C ALA A 408 -0.56 3.98 5.09
N PRO A 409 0.38 3.53 5.95
CA PRO A 409 1.29 2.44 5.64
C PRO A 409 0.57 1.09 5.85
N SER A 410 1.31 -0.03 5.87
CA SER A 410 0.71 -1.33 6.23
C SER A 410 -0.07 -1.23 7.55
N PRO A 411 -1.31 -1.73 7.63
CA PRO A 411 -2.01 -2.63 6.68
C PRO A 411 -3.03 -1.93 5.76
N ALA A 412 -2.74 -0.73 5.24
CA ALA A 412 -3.71 0.04 4.45
C ALA A 412 -4.26 -0.69 3.22
N ALA A 413 -3.53 -1.62 2.61
CA ALA A 413 -4.03 -2.42 1.50
C ALA A 413 -5.17 -3.37 1.94
N THR A 414 -4.94 -4.13 3.01
CA THR A 414 -5.97 -4.94 3.69
C THR A 414 -7.15 -4.08 4.13
N SER A 415 -6.86 -2.89 4.66
CA SER A 415 -7.84 -2.01 5.27
C SER A 415 -8.50 -1.06 4.27
N SER A 416 -8.22 -1.17 2.97
CA SER A 416 -8.51 -0.12 1.99
C SER A 416 -9.99 0.25 1.90
N LEU A 417 -10.90 -0.74 1.90
CA LEU A 417 -12.35 -0.52 1.93
C LEU A 417 -12.82 0.14 3.24
N ALA A 418 -12.28 -0.28 4.39
CA ALA A 418 -12.63 0.30 5.69
C ALA A 418 -12.08 1.73 5.86
N ILE A 419 -10.87 1.99 5.33
CA ILE A 419 -10.27 3.32 5.27
C ILE A 419 -11.11 4.22 4.35
N ALA A 420 -11.53 3.73 3.18
CA ALA A 420 -12.37 4.50 2.26
C ALA A 420 -13.68 4.96 2.91
N LYS A 421 -14.38 4.06 3.63
CA LYS A 421 -15.55 4.42 4.46
C LYS A 421 -15.22 5.51 5.46
N SER A 422 -14.15 5.32 6.25
CA SER A 422 -13.73 6.32 7.23
C SER A 422 -13.34 7.67 6.62
N ILE A 423 -12.80 7.69 5.41
CA ILE A 423 -12.49 8.92 4.67
C ILE A 423 -13.80 9.60 4.21
N CYS A 424 -14.75 8.83 3.68
CA CYS A 424 -16.04 9.35 3.23
C CYS A 424 -16.86 9.93 4.40
N ASP A 425 -16.90 9.24 5.55
CA ASP A 425 -17.58 9.71 6.75
C ASP A 425 -17.00 11.05 7.27
N ARG A 426 -15.67 11.15 7.25
CA ARG A 426 -14.95 12.39 7.60
C ARG A 426 -15.24 13.49 6.59
N ALA A 427 -15.14 13.20 5.30
CA ALA A 427 -15.43 14.14 4.24
C ALA A 427 -16.89 14.66 4.34
N ALA A 428 -17.86 13.79 4.62
CA ALA A 428 -19.24 14.19 4.82
C ALA A 428 -19.41 15.17 6.00
N THR A 429 -18.72 14.90 7.10
CA THR A 429 -18.76 15.74 8.32
C THR A 429 -18.03 17.07 8.13
N GLU A 430 -16.84 17.04 7.54
CA GLU A 430 -15.95 18.20 7.43
C GLU A 430 -16.32 19.11 6.25
N PHE A 431 -16.86 18.54 5.17
CA PHE A 431 -17.27 19.30 3.99
C PHE A 431 -18.74 19.75 4.03
N LEU A 432 -19.57 19.18 4.91
CA LEU A 432 -20.99 19.49 5.10
C LEU A 432 -21.82 19.32 3.79
N TRP A 433 -21.81 18.11 3.21
CA TRP A 433 -22.35 17.89 1.85
C TRP A 433 -23.21 16.63 1.63
#